data_AF-A0A7R9LP49-F1
#
_entry.id   AF-A0A7R9LP49-F1
#
_cell.length_a   1.000
_cell.length_b   1.000
_cell.length_c   1.000
_cell.angle_alpha   90.00
_cell.angle_beta   90.00
_cell.angle_gamma   90.00
#
_symmetry.space_group_name_H-M   'P 1'
#
loop_
_entity.id
_entity.type
_entity.pdbx_description
1 polymer ?
#
loop_
_entity_poly.entity_id
_entity_poly.type
_entity_poly.pdbx_seq_one_letter_code
_entity_poly.pdbx_strand_id
1 'polypeptide(L)'
;MSAQMHRQALQQILQTGGTPKEQTDRYRSYLENVLKTTNEELEDGLKAFIETIVNENVSLVISRQLLTEVSQHLASLPPVISKNISHFTLEKVHPRVVSFEEQVSAIRQHLALIYETEHNWKDAALVLVGIPLETGQKQYSVDYKLETYLKIARLYLEDDDPIQAEAFINRASLLQAETTNEQLQVMHKVCYARVLDYRRKFIEAAQRYN
;
A
#
# COMPACT_ATOMS: atom_id res chain seq x y z
N MET A 1 25.66 10.70 8.20
CA MET A 1 25.91 9.67 9.22
C MET A 1 25.98 8.35 8.49
N SER A 2 26.99 7.49 8.73
CA SER A 2 27.07 6.22 8.00
C SER A 2 25.92 5.29 8.43
N ALA A 3 25.37 4.50 7.51
CA ALA A 3 24.35 3.47 7.78
C ALA A 3 24.73 2.54 8.96
N GLN A 4 26.04 2.41 9.22
CA GLN A 4 26.59 1.67 10.36
C GLN A 4 26.25 2.29 11.72
N MET A 5 26.23 3.62 11.85
CA MET A 5 25.81 4.30 13.08
C MET A 5 24.31 4.13 13.34
N HIS A 6 23.49 4.17 12.28
CA HIS A 6 22.06 3.92 12.39
C HIS A 6 21.78 2.51 12.95
N ARG A 7 22.45 1.49 12.41
CA ARG A 7 22.36 0.11 12.89
C ARG A 7 22.87 -0.06 14.32
N GLN A 8 23.95 0.61 14.71
CA GLN A 8 24.45 0.55 16.09
C GLN A 8 23.48 1.15 17.10
N ALA A 9 22.88 2.31 16.80
CA ALA A 9 21.88 2.93 17.66
C ALA A 9 20.63 2.03 17.82
N LEU A 10 20.18 1.40 16.74
CA LEU A 10 19.05 0.48 16.75
C LEU A 10 19.36 -0.81 17.53
N GLN A 11 20.58 -1.35 17.43
CA GLN A 11 21.01 -2.48 18.24
C GLN A 11 21.08 -2.15 19.74
N GLN A 12 21.49 -0.93 20.10
CA GLN A 12 21.48 -0.49 21.51
C GLN A 12 20.05 -0.46 22.08
N ILE A 13 19.06 -0.05 21.30
CA ILE A 13 17.64 -0.08 21.72
C ILE A 13 17.18 -1.51 21.99
N LEU A 14 17.59 -2.47 21.15
CA LEU A 14 17.28 -3.88 21.35
C LEU A 14 17.95 -4.45 22.61
N GLN A 15 19.22 -4.10 22.86
CA GLN A 15 20.00 -4.60 24.00
C GLN A 15 19.60 -3.98 25.34
N THR A 16 19.09 -2.75 25.36
CA THR A 16 18.67 -2.09 26.60
C THR A 16 17.44 -2.74 27.24
N GLY A 17 16.69 -3.57 26.52
CA GLY A 17 15.51 -4.25 27.03
C GLY A 17 14.43 -3.25 27.51
N GLY A 18 13.48 -3.75 28.30
CA GLY A 18 12.37 -2.96 28.85
C GLY A 18 11.00 -3.55 28.49
N THR A 19 9.94 -2.86 28.93
CA THR A 19 8.57 -3.23 28.56
C THR A 19 8.33 -2.97 27.06
N PRO A 20 7.39 -3.67 26.41
CA PRO A 20 7.08 -3.45 25.00
C PRO A 20 6.75 -1.98 24.67
N LYS A 21 6.09 -1.28 25.61
CA LYS A 21 5.74 0.14 25.47
C LYS A 21 6.98 1.04 25.43
N GLU A 22 7.92 0.85 26.36
CA GLU A 22 9.17 1.63 26.41
C GLU A 22 10.04 1.38 25.18
N GLN A 23 10.07 0.13 24.69
CA GLN A 23 10.79 -0.20 23.46
C GLN A 23 10.17 0.52 22.26
N THR A 24 8.84 0.47 22.09
CA THR A 24 8.14 1.21 21.04
C THR A 24 8.43 2.70 21.11
N ASP A 25 8.38 3.31 22.31
CA ASP A 25 8.63 4.75 22.47
C ASP A 25 10.06 5.13 22.07
N ARG A 26 11.07 4.30 22.41
CA ARG A 26 12.46 4.51 21.96
C ARG A 26 12.62 4.42 20.45
N TYR A 27 11.99 3.42 19.82
CA TYR A 27 12.00 3.30 18.36
C TYR A 27 11.29 4.49 17.70
N ARG A 28 10.20 4.99 18.27
CA ARG A 28 9.49 6.18 17.77
C ARG A 28 10.36 7.43 17.87
N SER A 29 10.97 7.69 19.02
CA SER A 29 11.90 8.82 19.17
C SER A 29 13.07 8.75 18.18
N TYR A 30 13.57 7.54 17.92
CA TYR A 30 14.58 7.34 16.89
C TYR A 30 14.07 7.66 15.49
N LEU A 31 12.88 7.17 15.12
CA LEU A 31 12.24 7.45 13.84
C LEU A 31 12.04 8.97 13.64
N GLU A 32 11.54 9.68 14.64
CA GLU A 32 11.38 11.13 14.59
C GLU A 32 12.70 11.89 14.40
N ASN A 33 13.80 11.38 14.98
CA ASN A 33 15.12 11.96 14.78
C ASN A 33 15.62 11.73 13.36
N VAL A 34 15.42 10.53 12.80
CA VAL A 34 15.76 10.22 11.41
C VAL A 34 14.98 11.12 10.44
N LEU A 35 13.68 11.33 10.69
CA LEU A 35 12.81 12.19 9.86
C LEU A 35 13.26 13.67 9.82
N LYS A 36 14.05 14.15 10.79
CA LYS A 36 14.59 15.52 10.83
C LYS A 36 15.92 15.68 10.08
N THR A 37 16.46 14.58 9.55
CA THR A 37 17.79 14.54 8.93
C THR A 37 17.71 14.93 7.43
N THR A 38 18.84 15.20 6.79
CA THR A 38 18.94 15.52 5.35
C THR A 38 18.51 14.34 4.45
N ASN A 39 18.10 14.61 3.20
CA ASN A 39 17.48 13.62 2.31
C ASN A 39 18.28 12.31 2.09
N GLU A 40 19.61 12.37 1.94
CA GLU A 40 20.44 11.16 1.73
C GLU A 40 20.55 10.33 3.01
N GLU A 41 20.78 11.00 4.14
CA GLU A 41 20.87 10.36 5.46
C GLU A 41 19.51 9.84 5.93
N LEU A 42 18.42 10.48 5.49
CA LEU A 42 17.05 10.09 5.74
C LEU A 42 16.73 8.72 5.10
N GLU A 43 17.07 8.53 3.83
CA GLU A 43 16.79 7.28 3.13
C GLU A 43 17.55 6.10 3.77
N ASP A 44 18.83 6.29 4.06
CA ASP A 44 19.66 5.28 4.73
C ASP A 44 19.15 4.97 6.15
N GLY A 45 18.77 6.00 6.92
CA GLY A 45 18.22 5.85 8.26
C GLY A 45 16.90 5.08 8.26
N LEU A 46 15.99 5.38 7.33
CA LEU A 46 14.71 4.69 7.17
C LEU A 46 14.91 3.23 6.76
N LYS A 47 15.82 2.95 5.81
CA LYS A 47 16.16 1.56 5.42
C LYS A 47 16.69 0.77 6.61
N ALA A 48 17.63 1.32 7.38
CA ALA A 48 18.17 0.67 8.56
C ALA A 48 17.10 0.43 9.65
N PHE A 49 16.18 1.38 9.82
CA PHE A 49 15.04 1.25 10.72
C PHE A 49 14.13 0.09 10.32
N ILE A 50 13.72 0.04 9.05
CA ILE A 50 12.87 -1.02 8.49
C ILE A 50 13.53 -2.39 8.65
N GLU A 51 14.82 -2.53 8.31
CA GLU A 51 15.57 -3.79 8.49
C GLU A 51 15.57 -4.27 9.95
N THR A 52 15.61 -3.35 10.91
CA THR A 52 15.60 -3.68 12.32
C THR A 52 14.22 -4.15 12.77
N ILE A 53 13.16 -3.40 12.45
CA ILE A 53 11.82 -3.73 12.95
C ILE A 53 11.21 -4.97 12.28
N VAL A 54 11.63 -5.32 11.05
CA VAL A 54 11.17 -6.55 10.39
C VAL A 54 11.94 -7.80 10.85
N ASN A 55 13.04 -7.62 11.58
CA ASN A 55 13.83 -8.71 12.13
C ASN A 55 13.00 -9.55 13.12
N GLU A 56 13.25 -10.86 13.18
CA GLU A 56 12.56 -11.79 14.06
C GLU A 56 12.86 -11.53 15.55
N ASN A 57 13.96 -10.86 15.85
CA ASN A 57 14.33 -10.46 17.22
C ASN A 57 13.39 -9.38 17.79
N VAL A 58 12.60 -8.69 16.97
CA VAL A 58 11.62 -7.69 17.40
C VAL A 58 10.22 -8.32 17.43
N SER A 59 9.48 -8.07 18.51
CA SER A 59 8.13 -8.62 18.65
C SER A 59 7.18 -8.07 17.59
N LEU A 60 6.29 -8.94 17.07
CA LEU A 60 5.32 -8.55 16.04
C LEU A 60 4.43 -7.38 16.42
N VAL A 61 4.09 -7.23 17.71
CA VAL A 61 3.26 -6.13 18.20
C VAL A 61 3.96 -4.80 17.97
N ILE A 62 5.24 -4.71 18.35
CA ILE A 62 6.06 -3.52 18.16
C ILE A 62 6.29 -3.28 16.66
N SER A 63 6.68 -4.31 15.92
CA SER A 63 6.96 -4.21 14.48
C SER A 63 5.74 -3.70 13.69
N ARG A 64 4.54 -4.24 13.95
CA ARG A 64 3.30 -3.80 13.29
C ARG A 64 2.99 -2.34 13.60
N GLN A 65 3.09 -1.94 14.86
CA GLN A 65 2.83 -0.56 15.27
C GLN A 65 3.79 0.42 14.58
N LEU A 66 5.09 0.13 14.61
CA LEU A 66 6.11 1.00 13.99
C LEU A 66 6.00 1.03 12.47
N LEU A 67 5.70 -0.11 11.80
CA LEU A 67 5.48 -0.12 10.35
C LEU A 67 4.24 0.68 9.95
N THR A 68 3.18 0.66 10.76
CA THR A 68 2.00 1.52 10.53
C THR A 68 2.41 3.00 10.63
N GLU A 69 3.21 3.40 11.62
CA GLU A 69 3.72 4.77 11.74
C GLU A 69 4.60 5.16 10.55
N VAL A 70 5.50 4.27 10.11
CA VAL A 70 6.30 4.47 8.90
C VAL A 70 5.39 4.72 7.70
N SER A 71 4.35 3.90 7.50
CA SER A 71 3.42 4.07 6.37
C SER A 71 2.71 5.42 6.36
N GLN A 72 2.41 5.99 7.53
CA GLN A 72 1.82 7.32 7.65
C GLN A 72 2.82 8.42 7.30
N HIS A 73 4.07 8.29 7.76
CA HIS A 73 5.13 9.26 7.43
C HIS A 73 5.51 9.24 5.95
N LEU A 74 5.44 8.08 5.27
CA LEU A 74 5.70 7.98 3.83
C LEU A 74 4.86 8.96 3.01
N ALA A 75 3.61 9.24 3.41
CA ALA A 75 2.74 10.19 2.73
C ALA A 75 3.21 11.65 2.79
N SER A 76 4.02 12.00 3.80
CA SER A 76 4.60 13.35 3.97
C SER A 76 5.98 13.52 3.33
N LEU A 77 6.62 12.43 2.89
CA LEU A 77 7.95 12.48 2.30
C LEU A 77 7.91 12.87 0.82
N PRO A 78 9.01 13.39 0.26
CA PRO A 78 9.13 13.60 -1.17
C PRO A 78 8.82 12.32 -1.96
N PRO A 79 8.08 12.39 -3.08
CA PRO A 79 7.61 11.21 -3.81
C PRO A 79 8.71 10.21 -4.16
N VAL A 80 9.90 10.69 -4.57
CA VAL A 80 11.06 9.85 -4.91
C VAL A 80 11.52 8.99 -3.72
N ILE A 81 11.73 9.63 -2.56
CA ILE A 81 12.17 8.93 -1.34
C ILE A 81 11.06 7.99 -0.86
N SER A 82 9.82 8.48 -0.86
CA SER A 82 8.65 7.72 -0.43
C SER A 82 8.48 6.43 -1.26
N LYS A 83 8.68 6.52 -2.57
CA LYS A 83 8.63 5.40 -3.50
C LYS A 83 9.75 4.38 -3.25
N ASN A 84 10.99 4.85 -3.11
CA ASN A 84 12.15 4.00 -2.82
C ASN A 84 11.99 3.23 -1.51
N ILE A 85 11.57 3.92 -0.44
CA ILE A 85 11.33 3.29 0.86
C ILE A 85 10.12 2.34 0.81
N SER A 86 9.06 2.67 0.06
CA SER A 86 7.92 1.77 -0.11
C SER A 86 8.33 0.44 -0.73
N HIS A 87 9.09 0.48 -1.83
CA HIS A 87 9.63 -0.72 -2.48
C HIS A 87 10.54 -1.52 -1.55
N PHE A 88 11.49 -0.85 -0.90
CA PHE A 88 12.40 -1.48 0.06
C PHE A 88 11.63 -2.15 1.21
N THR A 89 10.60 -1.50 1.73
CA THR A 89 9.77 -2.06 2.80
C THR A 89 9.05 -3.32 2.33
N LEU A 90 8.43 -3.28 1.13
CA LEU A 90 7.74 -4.44 0.56
C LEU A 90 8.68 -5.63 0.32
N GLU A 91 9.92 -5.38 -0.09
CA GLU A 91 10.95 -6.41 -0.24
C GLU A 91 11.33 -7.03 1.12
N LYS A 92 11.59 -6.21 2.14
CA LYS A 92 12.02 -6.69 3.46
C LYS A 92 10.93 -7.40 4.25
N VAL A 93 9.66 -7.00 4.08
CA VAL A 93 8.53 -7.69 4.72
C VAL A 93 8.11 -8.96 3.98
N HIS A 94 8.53 -9.16 2.73
CA HIS A 94 8.08 -10.29 1.90
C HIS A 94 8.23 -11.67 2.56
N PRO A 95 9.36 -12.02 3.22
CA PRO A 95 9.52 -13.32 3.89
C PRO A 95 8.50 -13.57 5.00
N ARG A 96 7.94 -12.49 5.57
CA ARG A 96 6.96 -12.52 6.67
C ARG A 96 5.66 -11.83 6.27
N VAL A 97 5.33 -11.81 4.97
CA VAL A 97 4.21 -11.01 4.42
C VAL A 97 2.88 -11.28 5.10
N VAL A 98 2.61 -12.55 5.45
CA VAL A 98 1.40 -12.96 6.17
C VAL A 98 1.27 -12.28 7.54
N SER A 99 2.40 -12.03 8.21
CA SER A 99 2.40 -11.35 9.52
C SER A 99 2.16 -9.84 9.41
N PHE A 100 2.38 -9.24 8.24
CA PHE A 100 2.35 -7.79 8.01
C PHE A 100 1.33 -7.38 6.94
N GLU A 101 0.30 -8.20 6.72
CA GLU A 101 -0.66 -8.03 5.61
C GLU A 101 -1.34 -6.66 5.60
N GLU A 102 -1.70 -6.13 6.77
CA GLU A 102 -2.26 -4.79 6.91
C GLU A 102 -1.28 -3.70 6.49
N GLN A 103 -0.04 -3.75 6.99
CA GLN A 103 1.00 -2.77 6.68
C GLN A 103 1.37 -2.84 5.19
N VAL A 104 1.47 -4.04 4.63
CA VAL A 104 1.72 -4.28 3.20
C VAL A 104 0.61 -3.68 2.35
N SER A 105 -0.65 -3.85 2.75
CA SER A 105 -1.78 -3.27 2.03
C SER A 105 -1.74 -1.75 2.04
N ALA A 106 -1.47 -1.13 3.20
CA ALA A 106 -1.35 0.32 3.32
C ALA A 106 -0.21 0.88 2.46
N ILE A 107 0.97 0.25 2.48
CA ILE A 107 2.12 0.67 1.68
C ILE A 107 1.84 0.51 0.18
N ARG A 108 1.16 -0.57 -0.25
CA ARG A 108 0.76 -0.75 -1.65
C ARG A 108 -0.23 0.31 -2.10
N GLN A 109 -1.23 0.65 -1.28
CA GLN A 109 -2.18 1.73 -1.60
C GLN A 109 -1.47 3.07 -1.80
N HIS A 110 -0.53 3.40 -0.91
CA HIS A 110 0.28 4.61 -1.01
C HIS A 110 1.19 4.61 -2.25
N LEU A 111 1.89 3.52 -2.50
CA LEU A 111 2.78 3.36 -3.66
C LEU A 111 2.00 3.46 -4.98
N ALA A 112 0.80 2.89 -5.04
CA ALA A 112 -0.08 3.02 -6.21
C ALA A 112 -0.52 4.47 -6.46
N LEU A 113 -0.76 5.25 -5.40
CA LEU A 113 -1.07 6.68 -5.53
C LEU A 113 0.12 7.46 -6.12
N ILE A 114 1.36 7.16 -5.72
CA ILE A 114 2.55 7.79 -6.30
C ILE A 114 2.66 7.46 -7.80
N TYR A 115 2.44 6.21 -8.18
CA TYR A 115 2.47 5.83 -9.60
C TYR A 115 1.34 6.49 -10.41
N GLU A 116 0.15 6.63 -9.81
CA GLU A 116 -1.00 7.31 -10.41
C GLU A 116 -0.71 8.80 -10.67
N THR A 117 -0.08 9.51 -9.74
CA THR A 117 0.29 10.93 -9.92
C THR A 117 1.42 11.13 -10.93
N GLU A 118 2.26 10.12 -11.15
CA GLU A 118 3.29 10.09 -12.18
C GLU A 118 2.77 9.60 -13.55
N HIS A 119 1.46 9.35 -13.69
CA HIS A 119 0.83 8.80 -14.90
C HIS A 119 1.37 7.43 -15.33
N ASN A 120 1.95 6.68 -14.38
CA ASN A 120 2.37 5.31 -14.61
C ASN A 120 1.25 4.35 -14.19
N TRP A 121 0.23 4.28 -15.04
CA TRP A 121 -1.02 3.57 -14.79
C TRP A 121 -0.82 2.07 -14.57
N LYS A 122 0.04 1.46 -15.39
CA LYS A 122 0.35 0.03 -15.32
C LYS A 122 0.95 -0.37 -13.98
N ASP A 123 1.99 0.33 -13.53
CA ASP A 123 2.64 0.01 -12.25
C ASP A 123 1.71 0.30 -11.07
N ALA A 124 0.90 1.37 -11.13
CA ALA A 124 -0.14 1.63 -10.13
C ALA A 124 -1.12 0.46 -10.01
N ALA A 125 -1.60 -0.07 -11.14
CA ALA A 125 -2.51 -1.22 -11.16
C ALA A 125 -1.85 -2.48 -10.59
N LEU A 126 -0.63 -2.81 -11.05
CA LEU A 126 0.11 -3.99 -10.59
C LEU A 126 0.37 -3.97 -9.08
N VAL A 127 0.67 -2.80 -8.51
CA VAL A 127 0.88 -2.65 -7.07
C VAL A 127 -0.40 -2.99 -6.28
N LEU A 128 -1.57 -2.51 -6.74
CA LEU A 128 -2.86 -2.78 -6.11
C LEU A 128 -3.31 -4.23 -6.29
N VAL A 129 -3.05 -4.84 -7.46
CA VAL A 129 -3.33 -6.26 -7.72
C VAL A 129 -2.56 -7.17 -6.74
N GLY A 130 -1.40 -6.72 -6.26
CA GLY A 130 -0.63 -7.43 -5.24
C GLY A 130 -1.22 -7.42 -3.82
N ILE A 131 -2.35 -6.75 -3.58
CA ILE A 131 -3.06 -6.79 -2.30
C ILE A 131 -3.94 -8.07 -2.26
N PRO A 132 -3.76 -8.96 -1.27
CA PRO A 132 -4.48 -10.23 -1.21
C PRO A 132 -5.93 -10.05 -0.69
N LEU A 133 -6.80 -9.42 -1.49
CA LEU A 133 -8.18 -9.08 -1.10
C LEU A 133 -9.06 -10.29 -0.72
N GLU A 134 -8.83 -11.46 -1.33
CA GLU A 134 -9.62 -12.68 -1.10
C GLU A 134 -8.82 -13.83 -0.46
N THR A 135 -7.50 -13.85 -0.68
CA THR A 135 -6.63 -14.98 -0.29
C THR A 135 -5.84 -14.72 1.00
N GLY A 136 -6.00 -13.53 1.56
CA GLY A 136 -5.32 -13.08 2.78
C GLY A 136 -5.95 -13.61 4.06
N GLN A 137 -5.24 -13.46 5.19
CA GLN A 137 -5.81 -13.70 6.51
C GLN A 137 -6.68 -12.53 6.98
N LYS A 138 -6.42 -11.32 6.46
CA LYS A 138 -7.18 -10.14 6.80
C LYS A 138 -8.51 -10.14 6.05
N GLN A 139 -9.60 -10.06 6.80
CA GLN A 139 -10.92 -9.82 6.22
C GLN A 139 -11.07 -8.32 5.91
N TYR A 140 -11.12 -7.98 4.62
CA TYR A 140 -11.45 -6.63 4.17
C TYR A 140 -12.97 -6.44 4.08
N SER A 141 -13.42 -5.20 4.31
CA SER A 141 -14.83 -4.84 4.07
C SER A 141 -15.17 -4.94 2.57
N VAL A 142 -16.44 -5.20 2.28
CA VAL A 142 -16.95 -5.22 0.90
C VAL A 142 -16.62 -3.91 0.18
N ASP A 143 -16.85 -2.78 0.83
CA ASP A 143 -16.57 -1.44 0.29
C ASP A 143 -15.10 -1.26 -0.09
N TYR A 144 -14.16 -1.69 0.77
CA TYR A 144 -12.72 -1.58 0.48
C TYR A 144 -12.31 -2.44 -0.72
N LYS A 145 -12.82 -3.67 -0.81
CA LYS A 145 -12.57 -4.55 -1.94
C LYS A 145 -13.12 -3.96 -3.23
N LEU A 146 -14.36 -3.47 -3.18
CA LEU A 146 -15.04 -2.85 -4.31
C LEU A 146 -14.28 -1.62 -4.80
N GLU A 147 -13.94 -0.69 -3.90
CA GLU A 147 -13.14 0.50 -4.21
C GLU A 147 -11.80 0.13 -4.87
N THR A 148 -11.10 -0.87 -4.31
CA THR A 148 -9.81 -1.33 -4.86
C THR A 148 -9.98 -1.92 -6.26
N TYR A 149 -10.98 -2.78 -6.50
CA TYR A 149 -11.23 -3.33 -7.83
C TYR A 149 -11.65 -2.27 -8.85
N LEU A 150 -12.48 -1.31 -8.46
CA LEU A 150 -12.86 -0.18 -9.32
C LEU A 150 -11.65 0.67 -9.68
N LYS A 151 -10.77 0.93 -8.72
CA LYS A 151 -9.52 1.66 -8.95
C LYS A 151 -8.59 0.91 -9.91
N ILE A 152 -8.40 -0.40 -9.73
CA ILE A 152 -7.61 -1.24 -10.64
C ILE A 152 -8.20 -1.20 -12.06
N ALA A 153 -9.52 -1.37 -12.21
CA ALA A 153 -10.16 -1.35 -13.51
C ALA A 153 -9.98 0.01 -14.21
N ARG A 154 -10.12 1.11 -13.47
CA ARG A 154 -9.86 2.46 -13.99
C ARG A 154 -8.41 2.61 -14.46
N LEU A 155 -7.44 2.21 -13.66
CA LEU A 155 -6.02 2.30 -14.01
C LEU A 155 -5.69 1.53 -15.30
N TYR A 156 -6.24 0.32 -15.46
CA TYR A 156 -6.06 -0.43 -16.71
C TYR A 156 -6.74 0.23 -17.92
N LEU A 157 -7.86 0.94 -17.74
CA LEU A 157 -8.44 1.72 -18.84
C LEU A 157 -7.55 2.90 -19.24
N GLU A 158 -6.92 3.59 -18.28
CA GLU A 158 -5.98 4.68 -18.58
C GLU A 158 -4.67 4.15 -19.22
N ASP A 159 -4.35 2.86 -19.06
CA ASP A 159 -3.23 2.16 -19.72
C ASP A 159 -3.63 1.53 -21.08
N ASP A 160 -4.82 1.83 -21.61
CA ASP A 160 -5.36 1.22 -22.84
C ASP A 160 -5.44 -0.33 -22.82
N ASP A 161 -5.58 -0.95 -21.64
CA ASP A 161 -5.79 -2.38 -21.45
C ASP A 161 -7.23 -2.69 -20.98
N PRO A 162 -8.23 -2.65 -21.89
CA PRO A 162 -9.61 -2.91 -21.52
C PRO A 162 -9.88 -4.38 -21.19
N ILE A 163 -8.98 -5.30 -21.55
CA ILE A 163 -9.12 -6.73 -21.23
C ILE A 163 -8.91 -6.92 -19.73
N GLN A 164 -7.82 -6.36 -19.18
CA GLN A 164 -7.59 -6.40 -17.74
C GLN A 164 -8.65 -5.60 -16.98
N ALA A 165 -9.04 -4.42 -17.48
CA ALA A 165 -10.12 -3.66 -16.87
C ALA A 165 -11.44 -4.45 -16.79
N GLU A 166 -11.81 -5.18 -17.85
CA GLU A 166 -12.97 -6.08 -17.87
C GLU A 166 -12.87 -7.19 -16.83
N ALA A 167 -11.69 -7.77 -16.62
CA ALA A 167 -11.50 -8.81 -15.61
C ALA A 167 -11.77 -8.27 -14.18
N PHE A 168 -11.29 -7.07 -13.86
CA PHE A 168 -11.44 -6.49 -12.52
C PHE A 168 -12.83 -5.88 -12.28
N ILE A 169 -13.48 -5.29 -13.29
CA ILE A 169 -14.86 -4.80 -13.13
C ILE A 169 -15.85 -5.97 -12.96
N ASN A 170 -15.59 -7.13 -13.57
CA ASN A 170 -16.39 -8.33 -13.35
C ASN A 170 -16.29 -8.82 -11.90
N ARG A 171 -15.10 -8.79 -11.29
CA ARG A 171 -14.92 -9.07 -9.86
C ARG A 171 -15.66 -8.06 -8.98
N ALA A 172 -15.56 -6.77 -9.29
CA ALA A 172 -16.32 -5.72 -8.62
C ALA A 172 -17.84 -5.93 -8.71
N SER A 173 -18.33 -6.44 -9.85
CA SER A 173 -19.77 -6.70 -10.07
C SER A 173 -20.34 -7.78 -9.15
N LEU A 174 -19.52 -8.71 -8.66
CA LEU A 174 -19.93 -9.71 -7.68
C LEU A 174 -20.20 -9.09 -6.30
N LEU A 175 -19.49 -8.01 -5.97
CA LEU A 175 -19.55 -7.34 -4.66
C LEU A 175 -20.49 -6.13 -4.63
N GLN A 176 -20.85 -5.57 -5.80
CA GLN A 176 -21.71 -4.39 -5.93
C GLN A 176 -23.03 -4.52 -5.17
N ALA A 177 -23.64 -5.72 -5.15
CA ALA A 177 -24.95 -5.94 -4.54
C ALA A 177 -24.88 -6.02 -3.01
N GLU A 178 -23.68 -6.23 -2.46
CA GLU A 178 -23.43 -6.38 -1.03
C GLU A 178 -23.06 -5.05 -0.35
N THR A 179 -22.68 -4.03 -1.12
CA THR A 179 -22.41 -2.69 -0.56
C THR A 179 -23.71 -1.90 -0.37
N THR A 180 -23.80 -1.17 0.73
CA THR A 180 -24.84 -0.18 1.00
C THR A 180 -24.44 1.23 0.57
N ASN A 181 -23.21 1.41 0.08
CA ASN A 181 -22.69 2.70 -0.34
C ASN A 181 -23.14 3.04 -1.77
N GLU A 182 -24.16 3.89 -1.87
CA GLU A 182 -24.72 4.34 -3.14
C GLU A 182 -23.68 4.97 -4.06
N GLN A 183 -22.70 5.70 -3.50
CA GLN A 183 -21.66 6.34 -4.29
C GLN A 183 -20.77 5.29 -4.98
N LEU A 184 -20.38 4.22 -4.28
CA LEU A 184 -19.62 3.12 -4.87
C LEU A 184 -20.42 2.35 -5.92
N GLN A 185 -21.72 2.16 -5.71
CA GLN A 185 -22.61 1.56 -6.71
C GLN A 185 -22.68 2.40 -7.99
N VAL A 186 -22.77 3.73 -7.86
CA VAL A 186 -22.75 4.64 -9.01
C VAL A 186 -21.38 4.61 -9.72
N MET A 187 -20.28 4.68 -8.96
CA MET A 187 -18.94 4.58 -9.53
C MET A 187 -18.73 3.27 -10.29
N HIS A 188 -19.25 2.15 -9.76
CA HIS A 188 -19.24 0.87 -10.45
C HIS A 188 -19.97 0.93 -11.79
N LYS A 189 -21.21 1.43 -11.82
CA LYS A 189 -21.99 1.53 -13.07
C LYS A 189 -21.26 2.34 -14.13
N VAL A 190 -20.71 3.50 -13.75
CA VAL A 190 -19.97 4.38 -14.66
C VAL A 190 -18.69 3.69 -15.17
N CYS A 191 -17.93 3.06 -14.28
CA CYS A 191 -16.72 2.33 -14.65
C CYS A 191 -17.05 1.17 -15.60
N TYR A 192 -18.13 0.42 -15.34
CA TYR A 192 -18.53 -0.69 -16.18
C TYR A 192 -18.98 -0.24 -17.58
N ALA A 193 -19.76 0.85 -17.68
CA ALA A 193 -20.11 1.43 -18.97
C ALA A 193 -18.86 1.85 -19.77
N ARG A 194 -17.87 2.50 -19.11
CA ARG A 194 -16.60 2.86 -19.74
C ARG A 194 -15.83 1.63 -20.25
N VAL A 195 -15.74 0.57 -19.45
CA VAL A 195 -15.07 -0.67 -19.88
C VAL A 195 -15.72 -1.24 -21.14
N LEU A 196 -17.05 -1.30 -21.19
CA LEU A 196 -17.77 -1.83 -22.36
C LEU A 196 -17.55 -0.99 -23.61
N ASP A 197 -17.49 0.33 -23.46
CA ASP A 197 -17.19 1.26 -24.54
C ASP A 197 -15.79 1.00 -25.12
N TYR A 198 -14.76 0.86 -24.27
CA TYR A 198 -13.40 0.50 -24.69
C TYR A 198 -13.31 -0.91 -25.29
N ARG A 199 -14.20 -1.82 -24.89
CA ARG A 199 -14.34 -3.17 -25.49
C ARG A 199 -15.13 -3.17 -26.80
N ARG A 200 -15.55 -2.00 -27.30
CA ARG A 200 -16.36 -1.79 -28.51
C ARG A 200 -17.75 -2.43 -28.43
N LYS A 201 -18.27 -2.65 -27.22
CA LYS A 201 -19.63 -3.12 -26.95
C LYS A 201 -20.59 -1.93 -26.84
N PHE A 202 -20.63 -1.11 -27.89
CA PHE A 202 -21.28 0.21 -27.86
C PHE A 202 -22.76 0.19 -27.50
N ILE A 203 -23.50 -0.85 -27.93
CA ILE A 203 -24.93 -1.00 -27.61
C ILE A 203 -25.11 -1.24 -26.11
N GLU A 204 -24.31 -2.14 -25.53
CA GLU A 204 -24.36 -2.46 -24.10
C GLU A 204 -23.87 -1.29 -23.22
N ALA A 205 -22.89 -0.53 -23.72
CA ALA A 205 -22.41 0.68 -23.07
C ALA A 205 -23.51 1.77 -23.07
N ALA A 206 -24.13 2.03 -24.22
CA ALA A 206 -25.20 3.02 -24.36
C ALA A 206 -26.42 2.71 -23.46
N GLN A 207 -26.77 1.43 -23.29
CA GLN A 207 -27.84 1.02 -22.38
C GLN A 207 -27.51 1.28 -20.90
N ARG A 208 -26.23 1.32 -20.53
CA ARG A 208 -25.80 1.61 -19.14
C ARG A 208 -25.56 3.08 -18.87
N TYR A 209 -25.32 3.89 -19.91
CA TYR A 209 -25.17 5.33 -19.79
C TYR A 209 -26.51 6.08 -19.72
N ASN A 210 -27.55 5.55 -20.37
CA ASN A 210 -28.92 6.07 -20.30
C ASN A 210 -29.61 5.68 -18.98
#